data_AF-A0A1E5RWR2-F1
#
_entry.id   AF-A0A1E5RWR2-F1
#
_cell.length_a   1.000
_cell.length_b   1.000
_cell.length_c   1.000
_cell.angle_alpha   90.00
_cell.angle_beta   90.00
_cell.angle_gamma   90.00
#
_symmetry.space_group_name_H-M   'P 1'
#
loop_
_entity.id
_entity.type
_entity.pdbx_description
1 polymer ?
#
loop_
_entity_poly.entity_id
_entity_poly.type
_entity_poly.pdbx_seq_one_letter_code
_entity_poly.pdbx_strand_id
1 'polypeptide(L)'
;MAGPPSAKTYMGWWGHLGNFKQRGITSYAVSPYRQVPFGGVVEAVFGNFTRRVRSQVLYFAVPGYLYYVWWVNSVKYNEWLYTKDGREELARINGE
;
A
#
# COMPACT_ATOMS: atom_id res chain seq x y z
N MET A 1 43.26 -3.71 17.61
CA MET A 1 42.66 -2.69 18.48
C MET A 1 41.15 -2.70 18.23
N ALA A 2 40.32 -2.80 19.27
CA ALA A 2 38.87 -2.73 19.10
C ALA A 2 38.48 -1.28 18.73
N GLY A 3 37.47 -1.13 17.87
CA GLY A 3 36.97 0.19 17.45
C GLY A 3 36.36 1.00 18.61
N PRO A 4 36.03 2.28 18.39
CA PRO A 4 35.43 3.12 19.42
C PRO A 4 34.09 2.53 19.89
N PRO A 5 33.72 2.73 21.17
CA PRO A 5 32.45 2.22 21.69
C PRO A 5 31.26 2.84 20.96
N SER A 6 30.29 2.00 20.61
CA SER A 6 29.06 2.40 19.93
C SER A 6 27.90 2.58 20.92
N ALA A 7 26.99 3.50 20.61
CA ALA A 7 25.76 3.73 21.36
C ALA A 7 24.83 2.50 21.35
N LYS A 8 23.95 2.42 22.36
CA LYS A 8 22.91 1.38 22.44
C LYS A 8 21.86 1.59 21.36
N THR A 9 21.46 0.49 20.71
CA THR A 9 20.45 0.45 19.65
C THR A 9 19.37 -0.58 19.98
N TYR A 10 18.22 -0.50 19.30
CA TYR A 10 17.14 -1.49 19.43
C TYR A 10 17.37 -2.78 18.61
N MET A 11 18.51 -2.89 17.92
CA MET A 11 18.83 -4.02 17.07
C MET A 11 20.33 -4.33 17.15
N GLY A 12 20.66 -5.59 17.47
CA GLY A 12 22.02 -6.12 17.46
C GLY A 12 22.35 -6.89 16.18
N TRP A 13 23.12 -7.98 16.32
CA TRP A 13 23.51 -8.87 15.22
C TRP A 13 23.11 -10.33 15.51
N TRP A 14 23.42 -11.25 14.59
CA TRP A 14 23.25 -12.68 14.82
C TRP A 14 23.89 -13.12 16.15
N GLY A 15 23.11 -13.78 17.00
CA GLY A 15 23.52 -14.17 18.36
C GLY A 15 23.19 -13.17 19.47
N HIS A 16 22.89 -11.89 19.15
CA HIS A 16 22.54 -10.87 20.15
C HIS A 16 21.58 -9.79 19.62
N LEU A 17 20.53 -10.20 18.89
CA LEU A 17 19.54 -9.32 18.24
C LEU A 17 18.86 -8.30 19.15
N GLY A 18 18.83 -8.52 20.47
CA GLY A 18 18.17 -7.61 21.43
C GLY A 18 16.71 -7.96 21.74
N ASN A 19 16.24 -9.15 21.33
CA ASN A 19 14.89 -9.63 21.62
C ASN A 19 14.77 -10.25 23.02
N PHE A 20 13.54 -10.46 23.50
CA PHE A 20 13.28 -11.24 24.70
C PHE A 20 13.82 -12.68 24.58
N LYS A 21 14.21 -13.28 25.70
CA LYS A 21 14.72 -14.66 25.72
C LYS A 21 13.61 -15.63 25.33
N GLN A 22 13.81 -16.39 24.26
CA GLN A 22 12.86 -17.41 23.77
C GLN A 22 13.28 -18.80 24.26
N ARG A 23 12.34 -19.57 24.84
CA ARG A 23 12.56 -20.96 25.27
C ARG A 23 11.31 -21.79 24.96
N GLY A 24 11.49 -23.02 24.49
CA GLY A 24 10.40 -23.98 24.24
C GLY A 24 9.73 -23.88 22.86
N ILE A 25 10.25 -23.04 21.96
CA ILE A 25 9.77 -22.96 20.57
C ILE A 25 10.68 -23.83 19.70
N THR A 26 10.09 -24.80 19.00
CA THR A 26 10.80 -25.65 18.04
C THR A 26 10.26 -25.38 16.64
N SER A 27 11.14 -24.97 15.72
CA SER A 27 10.79 -24.74 14.31
C SER A 27 11.25 -25.91 13.44
N TYR A 28 10.42 -26.26 12.46
CA TYR A 28 10.71 -27.29 11.47
C TYR A 28 10.61 -26.68 10.08
N ALA A 29 11.48 -27.11 9.17
CA ALA A 29 11.49 -26.68 7.79
C ALA A 29 11.83 -27.85 6.86
N VAL A 30 11.29 -27.83 5.64
CA VAL A 30 11.60 -28.79 4.58
C VAL A 30 12.52 -28.11 3.56
N SER A 31 13.55 -28.81 3.09
CA SER A 31 14.45 -28.29 2.05
C SER A 31 13.65 -27.85 0.80
N PRO A 32 13.89 -26.66 0.24
CA PRO A 32 13.17 -26.18 -0.95
C PRO A 32 13.28 -27.11 -2.15
N TYR A 33 14.40 -27.84 -2.30
CA TYR A 33 14.60 -28.83 -3.38
C TYR A 33 13.72 -30.08 -3.25
N ARG A 34 13.03 -30.25 -2.12
CA ARG A 34 12.07 -31.32 -1.87
C ARG A 34 10.62 -30.83 -1.91
N GLN A 35 10.38 -29.56 -2.23
CA GLN A 35 9.06 -28.98 -2.37
C GLN A 35 8.73 -28.75 -3.84
N VAL A 36 7.44 -28.79 -4.20
CA VAL A 36 7.00 -28.38 -5.54
C VAL A 36 6.96 -26.85 -5.59
N PRO A 37 7.75 -26.19 -6.45
CA PRO A 37 7.71 -24.73 -6.55
C PRO A 37 6.32 -24.28 -7.02
N PHE A 38 5.76 -23.29 -6.33
CA PHE A 38 4.39 -22.76 -6.57
C PHE A 38 3.26 -23.81 -6.45
N GLY A 39 3.49 -24.91 -5.73
CA GLY A 39 2.43 -25.87 -5.41
C GLY A 39 1.25 -25.17 -4.73
N GLY A 40 0.04 -25.35 -5.27
CA GLY A 40 -1.18 -24.75 -4.71
C GLY A 40 -1.38 -23.27 -5.01
N VAL A 41 -0.59 -22.65 -5.91
CA VAL A 41 -0.71 -21.21 -6.22
C VAL A 41 -2.10 -20.82 -6.72
N VAL A 42 -2.72 -21.67 -7.55
CA VAL A 42 -4.06 -21.40 -8.12
C VAL A 42 -5.11 -21.30 -7.01
N GLU A 43 -5.15 -22.28 -6.11
CA GLU A 43 -6.07 -22.29 -4.97
C GLU A 43 -5.78 -21.14 -4.00
N ALA A 44 -4.51 -20.82 -3.77
CA ALA A 44 -4.11 -19.68 -2.94
C ALA A 44 -4.54 -18.33 -3.53
N VAL A 45 -4.52 -18.17 -4.87
CA VAL A 45 -4.97 -16.96 -5.56
C VAL A 45 -6.50 -16.83 -5.50
N PHE A 46 -7.24 -17.87 -5.86
CA PHE A 46 -8.70 -17.77 -5.84
C PHE A 46 -9.29 -17.71 -4.42
N GLY A 47 -8.67 -18.37 -3.44
CA GLY A 47 -9.14 -18.38 -2.06
C GLY A 47 -8.55 -17.25 -1.20
N ASN A 48 -7.25 -17.30 -0.94
CA ASN A 48 -6.63 -16.41 0.05
C ASN A 48 -6.40 -14.98 -0.50
N PHE A 49 -6.01 -14.82 -1.76
CA PHE A 49 -5.80 -13.49 -2.33
C PHE A 49 -7.12 -12.71 -2.44
N THR A 50 -8.18 -13.31 -2.97
CA THR A 50 -9.51 -12.67 -3.04
C THR A 50 -10.01 -12.26 -1.66
N ARG A 51 -9.87 -13.12 -0.65
CA ARG A 51 -10.22 -12.80 0.74
C ARG A 51 -9.44 -11.60 1.27
N ARG A 52 -8.12 -11.52 1.02
CA ARG A 52 -7.28 -10.41 1.46
C ARG A 52 -7.64 -9.10 0.76
N VAL A 53 -7.83 -9.13 -0.56
CA VAL A 53 -8.22 -7.95 -1.34
C VAL A 53 -9.58 -7.44 -0.91
N ARG A 54 -10.56 -8.34 -0.73
CA ARG A 54 -11.92 -7.97 -0.30
C ARG A 54 -11.93 -7.21 1.05
N SER A 55 -11.07 -7.60 2.00
CA SER A 55 -10.99 -6.90 3.29
C SER A 55 -10.37 -5.51 3.20
N GLN A 56 -9.62 -5.21 2.15
CA GLN A 56 -8.89 -3.95 2.01
C GLN A 56 -9.45 -3.03 0.91
N VAL A 57 -10.25 -3.57 -0.02
CA VAL A 57 -10.70 -2.87 -1.22
C VAL A 57 -11.36 -1.54 -0.91
N LEU A 58 -12.17 -1.47 0.15
CA LEU A 58 -12.91 -0.26 0.49
C LEU A 58 -11.99 0.87 0.99
N TYR A 59 -10.87 0.56 1.62
CA TYR A 59 -9.96 1.58 2.15
C TYR A 59 -9.25 2.38 1.06
N PHE A 60 -9.07 1.80 -0.14
CA PHE A 60 -8.48 2.53 -1.27
C PHE A 60 -9.51 2.87 -2.34
N ALA A 61 -10.50 2.01 -2.59
CA ALA A 61 -11.49 2.25 -3.63
C ALA A 61 -12.42 3.41 -3.27
N VAL A 62 -12.82 3.56 -2.00
CA VAL A 62 -13.70 4.66 -1.59
C VAL A 62 -12.97 6.01 -1.71
N PRO A 63 -11.78 6.23 -1.11
CA PRO A 63 -11.07 7.49 -1.30
C PRO A 63 -10.70 7.73 -2.77
N GLY A 64 -10.21 6.71 -3.47
CA GLY A 64 -9.84 6.82 -4.89
C GLY A 64 -11.02 7.23 -5.77
N TYR A 65 -12.20 6.66 -5.53
CA TYR A 65 -13.42 7.00 -6.25
C TYR A 65 -13.88 8.43 -5.96
N LEU A 66 -13.86 8.86 -4.69
CA LEU A 66 -14.24 10.22 -4.31
C LEU A 66 -13.36 11.27 -5.01
N TYR A 67 -12.04 11.07 -4.99
CA TYR A 67 -11.11 11.96 -5.69
C TYR A 67 -11.30 11.94 -7.20
N TYR A 68 -11.54 10.76 -7.78
CA TYR A 68 -11.77 10.63 -9.21
C TYR A 68 -13.02 11.40 -9.66
N VAL A 69 -14.14 11.29 -8.93
CA VAL A 69 -15.38 12.01 -9.25
C VAL A 69 -15.17 13.53 -9.12
N TRP A 70 -14.50 13.97 -8.05
CA TRP A 70 -14.20 15.38 -7.86
C TRP A 70 -13.33 15.95 -8.99
N TRP A 71 -12.29 15.22 -9.39
CA TRP A 71 -11.42 15.58 -10.50
C TRP A 71 -12.19 15.70 -11.82
N VAL A 72 -12.96 14.67 -12.18
CA VAL A 72 -13.75 14.66 -13.43
C VAL A 72 -14.76 15.81 -13.45
N ASN A 73 -15.40 16.13 -12.33
CA ASN A 73 -16.32 17.26 -12.24
C ASN A 73 -15.60 18.60 -12.48
N SER A 74 -14.45 18.79 -11.83
CA SER A 74 -13.64 20.01 -11.93
C SER A 74 -13.11 20.22 -13.36
N VAL A 75 -12.63 19.16 -14.00
CA VAL A 75 -12.14 19.21 -15.39
C VAL A 75 -13.27 19.57 -16.36
N LYS A 76 -14.43 18.90 -16.26
CA LYS A 76 -15.58 19.21 -17.12
C LYS A 76 -16.09 20.64 -16.93
N TYR A 77 -16.12 21.11 -15.69
CA TYR A 77 -16.52 22.47 -15.39
C TYR A 77 -15.54 23.50 -15.95
N ASN A 78 -14.23 23.24 -15.81
CA ASN A 78 -13.19 24.07 -16.38
C ASN A 78 -13.27 24.12 -17.92
N GLU A 79 -13.41 22.96 -18.56
CA GLU A 79 -13.59 22.88 -20.02
C GLU A 79 -14.82 23.67 -20.48
N TRP A 80 -15.95 23.57 -19.77
CA TRP A 80 -17.17 24.33 -20.07
C TRP A 80 -16.99 25.84 -19.91
N LEU A 81 -16.31 26.31 -18.85
CA LEU A 81 -16.06 27.74 -18.64
C LEU A 81 -15.30 28.40 -19.79
N TYR A 82 -14.40 27.67 -20.46
CA TYR A 82 -13.65 28.15 -21.61
C TYR A 82 -14.36 27.94 -22.96
N THR A 83 -15.63 27.49 -22.96
CA THR A 83 -16.48 27.49 -24.16
C THR A 83 -17.14 28.84 -24.40
N LYS A 84 -17.83 29.00 -25.55
CA LYS A 84 -18.59 30.22 -25.84
C LYS A 84 -19.73 30.43 -24.83
N ASP A 85 -20.41 29.35 -24.45
CA ASP A 85 -21.58 29.40 -23.56
C ASP A 85 -21.18 29.76 -22.12
N GLY A 86 -19.98 29.37 -21.68
CA GLY A 86 -19.46 29.63 -20.33
C GLY A 86 -18.80 30.99 -20.14
N ARG A 87 -18.70 31.84 -21.18
CA ARG A 87 -17.94 33.09 -21.14
C ARG A 87 -18.46 34.09 -20.11
N GLU A 88 -19.78 34.23 -19.99
CA GLU A 88 -20.40 35.15 -19.03
C GLU A 88 -20.13 34.71 -17.58
N GLU A 89 -20.19 33.41 -17.34
CA GLU A 89 -19.86 32.80 -16.06
C GLU A 89 -18.38 33.02 -15.69
N LEU A 90 -17.49 32.83 -16.67
CA LEU A 90 -16.06 33.01 -16.50
C LEU A 90 -15.70 34.46 -16.15
N ALA A 91 -16.28 35.44 -16.86
CA ALA A 91 -16.07 36.87 -16.56
C ALA A 91 -16.52 37.20 -15.13
N ARG A 92 -17.72 36.73 -14.75
CA ARG A 92 -18.26 36.89 -13.38
C ARG A 92 -17.36 36.27 -12.31
N ILE A 93 -16.80 35.09 -12.55
CA ILE A 93 -15.91 34.40 -11.58
C ILE A 93 -14.55 35.12 -11.48
N ASN A 94 -14.04 35.66 -12.59
CA ASN A 94 -12.77 36.39 -12.63
C ASN A 94 -12.86 37.81 -12.06
N GLY A 95 -14.08 38.34 -11.87
CA GLY A 95 -14.31 39.67 -11.30
C GLY A 95 -14.16 40.80 -12.33
N GLU A 96 -14.33 40.48 -13.61
CA GLU A 96 -14.44 41.43 -14.73
C GLU A 96 -15.92 41.77 -15.00
#